data_AF-A0A543IKV6-F1
#
_entry.id   AF-A0A543IKV6-F1
#
_cell.length_a   1.000
_cell.length_b   1.000
_cell.length_c   1.000
_cell.angle_alpha   90.00
_cell.angle_beta   90.00
_cell.angle_gamma   90.00
#
_symmetry.space_group_name_H-M   'P 1'
#
loop_
_entity.id
_entity.type
_entity.pdbx_description
1 polymer ?
#
loop_
_entity_poly.entity_id
_entity_poly.type
_entity_poly.pdbx_seq_one_letter_code
_entity_poly.pdbx_strand_id
1 'polypeptide(L)'
;MTGEEVTEEWQTEELRPSKGFRFPWLALAGVLATVVAATTLVVGIGDLLRDDRPPDRLLPLQAAAPPVTPAPTPSPTGTPESGPETTETPERSEPRLYEALLRLRFAVGDGVEDGDVRDDVGIDLTNMIEGILRHPRSSREGRRDDVAYLHRKITTRAREGAIDDDRAAQFHWILSRAAD
;
A
#
# COMPACT_ATOMS: atom_id res chain seq x y z
N MET A 1 -46.61 56.43 26.24
CA MET A 1 -46.28 55.18 25.52
C MET A 1 -44.83 54.88 25.85
N THR A 2 -44.65 53.79 26.56
CA THR A 2 -43.44 53.25 27.19
C THR A 2 -42.42 52.74 26.18
N GLY A 3 -41.14 52.83 26.56
CA GLY A 3 -40.00 52.26 25.83
C GLY A 3 -38.68 52.59 26.54
N GLU A 4 -38.64 52.34 27.84
CA GLU A 4 -37.41 52.23 28.64
C GLU A 4 -36.79 50.86 28.35
N GLU A 5 -35.46 50.77 28.18
CA GLU A 5 -34.51 49.86 28.89
C GLU A 5 -33.09 50.45 28.65
N VAL A 6 -32.45 51.17 29.60
CA VAL A 6 -31.82 50.72 30.85
C VAL A 6 -30.50 49.97 30.55
N THR A 7 -29.37 50.69 30.43
CA THR A 7 -28.34 51.04 31.47
C THR A 7 -27.17 50.04 31.49
N GLU A 8 -25.94 50.51 31.25
CA GLU A 8 -24.87 50.73 32.26
C GLU A 8 -24.09 49.44 32.57
N GLU A 9 -22.80 49.35 32.25
CA GLU A 9 -21.66 49.87 33.02
C GLU A 9 -21.13 48.84 34.04
N TRP A 10 -19.84 48.56 33.93
CA TRP A 10 -18.95 47.80 34.85
C TRP A 10 -19.16 46.30 35.03
N GLN A 11 -18.06 45.54 34.85
CA GLN A 11 -17.46 44.72 35.90
C GLN A 11 -16.12 44.18 35.37
N THR A 12 -15.05 44.84 35.79
CA THR A 12 -13.67 44.33 35.69
C THR A 12 -13.44 43.45 36.91
N GLU A 13 -13.34 42.14 36.72
CA GLU A 13 -12.93 41.23 37.79
C GLU A 13 -11.72 40.40 37.36
N GLU A 14 -10.58 40.76 37.97
CA GLU A 14 -9.36 39.95 38.01
C GLU A 14 -9.65 38.57 38.60
N LEU A 15 -9.23 37.51 37.91
CA LEU A 15 -8.94 36.23 38.54
C LEU A 15 -7.50 35.81 38.21
N ARG A 16 -6.64 35.93 39.23
CA ARG A 16 -5.27 35.41 39.28
C ARG A 16 -5.25 33.86 39.28
N PRO A 17 -4.09 33.23 39.03
CA PRO A 17 -4.00 31.95 38.32
C PRO A 17 -4.15 30.73 39.23
N SER A 18 -4.89 29.73 38.75
CA SER A 18 -4.98 28.41 39.37
C SER A 18 -3.87 27.49 38.86
N LYS A 19 -2.99 27.11 39.77
CA LYS A 19 -1.87 26.19 39.60
C LYS A 19 -2.36 24.75 39.47
N GLY A 20 -2.15 24.16 38.28
CA GLY A 20 -1.75 22.76 38.07
C GLY A 20 -2.76 21.63 38.28
N PHE A 21 -3.13 20.96 37.18
CA PHE A 21 -3.25 19.50 37.14
C PHE A 21 -2.99 18.98 35.71
N ARG A 22 -2.24 17.87 35.60
CA ARG A 22 -1.47 17.45 34.42
C ARG A 22 -2.24 16.43 33.58
N PHE A 23 -2.46 16.78 32.29
CA PHE A 23 -2.49 15.95 31.06
C PHE A 23 -3.36 14.67 30.96
N PRO A 24 -3.74 14.21 29.76
CA PRO A 24 -4.42 14.90 28.66
C PRO A 24 -5.50 13.98 28.04
N TRP A 25 -6.76 14.33 28.19
CA TRP A 25 -7.84 13.71 27.43
C TRP A 25 -8.73 14.86 26.95
N LEU A 26 -9.41 14.65 25.81
CA LEU A 26 -10.14 15.63 25.00
C LEU A 26 -9.28 16.17 23.85
N ALA A 27 -9.44 15.61 22.65
CA ALA A 27 -10.49 16.01 21.71
C ALA A 27 -10.27 17.47 21.27
N LEU A 28 -9.67 17.64 20.10
CA LEU A 28 -9.71 18.89 19.37
C LEU A 28 -10.48 18.67 18.07
N ALA A 29 -11.81 18.60 18.22
CA ALA A 29 -12.69 19.07 17.17
C ALA A 29 -12.62 20.61 17.20
N GLY A 30 -12.10 21.19 16.12
CA GLY A 30 -11.93 22.63 15.97
C GLY A 30 -11.62 22.97 14.52
N VAL A 31 -12.65 22.93 13.68
CA VAL A 31 -12.64 23.33 12.28
C VAL A 31 -12.32 24.83 12.16
N LEU A 32 -11.29 25.18 11.38
CA LEU A 32 -11.30 26.44 10.63
C LEU A 32 -10.46 26.32 9.35
N ALA A 33 -11.16 26.41 8.22
CA ALA A 33 -10.58 26.41 6.89
C ALA A 33 -9.69 27.63 6.66
N THR A 34 -8.47 27.41 6.18
CA THR A 34 -7.68 28.42 5.45
C THR A 34 -7.07 27.75 4.22
N VAL A 35 -7.75 27.87 3.08
CA VAL A 35 -7.17 27.57 1.77
C VAL A 35 -6.25 28.74 1.42
N VAL A 36 -4.94 28.51 1.52
CA VAL A 36 -3.95 29.36 0.86
C VAL A 36 -3.23 28.50 -0.16
N ALA A 37 -3.57 28.71 -1.43
CA ALA A 37 -2.88 28.15 -2.57
C ALA A 37 -1.45 28.67 -2.62
N ALA A 38 -0.47 27.77 -2.57
CA ALA A 38 0.91 28.06 -2.93
C ALA A 38 1.51 26.85 -3.64
N THR A 39 1.39 26.87 -4.97
CA THR A 39 2.13 26.04 -5.92
C THR A 39 3.62 26.18 -5.67
N THR A 40 4.30 25.10 -5.27
CA THR A 40 5.76 25.00 -5.39
C THR A 40 6.14 23.88 -6.34
N LEU A 41 7.09 24.25 -7.19
CA LEU A 41 7.46 23.68 -8.46
C LEU A 41 8.29 22.40 -8.28
N VAL A 42 7.90 21.32 -8.97
CA VAL A 42 8.69 20.09 -9.07
C VAL A 42 9.94 20.38 -9.90
N VAL A 43 11.09 20.51 -9.25
CA VAL A 43 12.40 20.50 -9.92
C VAL A 43 12.87 19.05 -9.99
N GLY A 44 12.88 18.52 -11.21
CA GLY A 44 13.53 17.27 -11.55
C GLY A 44 15.05 17.41 -11.50
N ILE A 45 15.70 16.46 -10.83
CA ILE A 45 17.08 16.06 -11.14
C ILE A 45 17.02 14.56 -11.40
N GLY A 46 16.70 14.24 -12.66
CA GLY A 46 17.13 12.99 -13.24
C GLY A 46 18.62 13.08 -13.58
N ASP A 47 19.25 11.91 -13.62
CA ASP A 47 20.60 11.65 -14.12
C ASP A 47 21.76 11.84 -13.12
N LEU A 48 21.98 10.79 -12.34
CA LEU A 48 23.33 10.25 -12.18
C LEU A 48 23.28 8.75 -12.47
N LEU A 49 23.17 8.39 -13.76
CA LEU A 49 23.82 7.17 -14.21
C LEU A 49 25.34 7.33 -14.00
N ARG A 50 25.90 6.52 -13.11
CA ARG A 50 27.20 5.92 -13.41
C ARG A 50 27.39 4.60 -12.66
N ASP A 51 27.38 3.55 -13.46
CA ASP A 51 28.06 2.27 -13.26
C ASP A 51 29.31 2.41 -12.39
N ASP A 52 29.34 1.66 -11.29
CA ASP A 52 30.57 1.24 -10.63
C ASP A 52 30.56 -0.29 -10.49
N ARG A 53 30.77 -0.98 -11.61
CA ARG A 53 31.24 -2.38 -11.65
C ARG A 53 32.74 -2.37 -11.88
N PRO A 54 33.51 -3.00 -10.97
CA PRO A 54 34.67 -3.77 -11.41
C PRO A 54 34.87 -5.06 -10.57
N PRO A 55 35.81 -5.94 -10.95
CA PRO A 55 35.95 -6.64 -12.21
C PRO A 55 35.76 -8.17 -12.02
N ASP A 56 35.61 -8.87 -13.14
CA ASP A 56 35.88 -10.30 -13.27
C ASP A 56 37.26 -10.68 -12.72
N ARG A 57 37.29 -11.66 -11.81
CA ARG A 57 38.38 -12.59 -11.45
C ARG A 57 37.94 -13.24 -10.13
N LEU A 58 37.71 -14.55 -10.03
CA LEU A 58 38.68 -15.61 -10.24
C LEU A 58 37.96 -16.94 -10.60
N LEU A 59 38.28 -17.54 -11.74
CA LEU A 59 38.29 -19.00 -11.90
C LEU A 59 39.63 -19.50 -11.32
N PRO A 60 39.63 -20.51 -10.45
CA PRO A 60 39.98 -21.86 -10.91
C PRO A 60 39.18 -22.94 -10.11
N LEU A 61 38.99 -24.20 -10.48
CA LEU A 61 39.69 -25.15 -11.32
C LEU A 61 38.66 -26.07 -11.98
N GLN A 62 39.00 -26.45 -13.21
CA GLN A 62 38.56 -27.63 -13.95
C GLN A 62 38.73 -28.95 -13.18
N ALA A 63 37.70 -29.81 -13.19
CA ALA A 63 37.72 -31.30 -13.23
C ALA A 63 36.35 -31.83 -12.76
N ALA A 64 35.67 -32.83 -13.31
CA ALA A 64 35.79 -33.69 -14.48
C ALA A 64 34.40 -34.34 -14.66
N ALA A 65 33.99 -34.65 -15.89
CA ALA A 65 32.89 -35.59 -16.21
C ALA A 65 33.51 -36.86 -16.83
N PRO A 66 32.83 -38.01 -17.04
CA PRO A 66 31.54 -38.55 -16.57
C PRO A 66 31.69 -39.99 -15.97
N PRO A 67 30.60 -40.74 -15.67
CA PRO A 67 30.10 -41.69 -16.67
C PRO A 67 28.56 -41.83 -16.75
N VAL A 68 28.11 -42.26 -17.92
CA VAL A 68 26.73 -42.66 -18.31
C VAL A 68 26.39 -44.09 -17.86
N THR A 69 25.06 -44.41 -17.87
CA THR A 69 24.38 -45.73 -18.16
C THR A 69 23.49 -46.27 -17.00
N PRO A 70 22.37 -47.00 -17.23
CA PRO A 70 21.25 -46.89 -18.19
C PRO A 70 19.87 -46.70 -17.49
N ALA A 71 18.81 -46.55 -18.30
CA ALA A 71 17.41 -46.34 -17.92
C ALA A 71 16.68 -47.56 -17.30
N PRO A 72 15.59 -47.31 -16.55
CA PRO A 72 14.45 -48.22 -16.50
C PRO A 72 13.20 -47.64 -17.19
N THR A 73 12.67 -48.40 -18.15
CA THR A 73 11.33 -48.23 -18.74
C THR A 73 10.25 -48.62 -17.72
N PRO A 74 9.18 -47.81 -17.59
CA PRO A 74 7.85 -48.40 -17.74
C PRO A 74 6.94 -47.62 -18.70
N SER A 75 6.37 -48.33 -19.68
CA SER A 75 5.12 -47.91 -20.33
C SER A 75 3.98 -48.04 -19.33
N PRO A 76 3.08 -47.05 -19.30
CA PRO A 76 1.71 -47.38 -19.71
C PRO A 76 1.21 -46.47 -20.84
N THR A 77 0.61 -47.11 -21.83
CA THR A 77 -0.32 -46.51 -22.79
C THR A 77 -1.46 -45.87 -22.03
N GLY A 78 -1.43 -44.54 -21.91
CA GLY A 78 -2.57 -43.72 -21.53
C GLY A 78 -2.93 -42.84 -22.72
N THR A 79 -3.98 -43.21 -23.43
CA THR A 79 -4.65 -42.34 -24.41
C THR A 79 -5.06 -41.03 -23.72
N PRO A 80 -4.61 -39.85 -24.16
CA PRO A 80 -5.28 -38.62 -23.79
C PRO A 80 -6.54 -38.54 -24.66
N GLU A 81 -7.67 -38.85 -24.04
CA GLU A 81 -8.98 -38.46 -24.54
C GLU A 81 -8.96 -36.93 -24.72
N SER A 82 -9.14 -36.46 -25.96
CA SER A 82 -9.35 -35.05 -26.28
C SER A 82 -10.66 -34.58 -25.64
N GLY A 83 -10.59 -34.19 -24.37
CA GLY A 83 -11.59 -33.37 -23.73
C GLY A 83 -11.54 -31.95 -24.31
N PRO A 84 -12.68 -31.25 -24.42
CA PRO A 84 -12.78 -30.03 -25.20
C PRO A 84 -11.80 -28.97 -24.68
N GLU A 85 -10.98 -28.43 -25.59
CA GLU A 85 -10.27 -27.18 -25.38
C GLU A 85 -11.31 -26.12 -25.02
N THR A 86 -11.46 -25.88 -23.72
CA THR A 86 -12.13 -24.68 -23.26
C THR A 86 -11.16 -23.57 -23.60
N THR A 87 -11.44 -22.87 -24.70
CA THR A 87 -10.86 -21.57 -25.00
C THR A 87 -11.20 -20.65 -23.84
N GLU A 88 -10.39 -20.67 -22.79
CA GLU A 88 -10.36 -19.62 -21.79
C GLU A 88 -9.88 -18.38 -22.53
N THR A 89 -10.82 -17.56 -22.97
CA THR A 89 -10.58 -16.17 -23.33
C THR A 89 -9.73 -15.55 -22.21
N PRO A 90 -8.44 -15.24 -22.43
CA PRO A 90 -7.71 -14.40 -21.51
C PRO A 90 -8.23 -12.96 -21.70
N GLU A 91 -7.58 -11.95 -21.12
CA GLU A 91 -7.77 -10.55 -21.55
C GLU A 91 -8.90 -9.72 -20.89
N ARG A 92 -9.18 -9.89 -19.58
CA ARG A 92 -9.76 -8.76 -18.81
C ARG A 92 -9.38 -8.65 -17.31
N SER A 93 -8.57 -9.56 -16.75
CA SER A 93 -8.21 -9.47 -15.33
C SER A 93 -6.97 -8.61 -15.06
N GLU A 94 -6.04 -8.48 -16.01
CA GLU A 94 -4.80 -7.71 -15.79
C GLU A 94 -5.02 -6.20 -15.67
N PRO A 95 -5.83 -5.55 -16.53
CA PRO A 95 -6.10 -4.12 -16.38
C PRO A 95 -6.74 -3.77 -15.03
N ARG A 96 -7.60 -4.67 -14.51
CA ARG A 96 -8.31 -4.48 -13.23
C ARG A 96 -7.37 -4.52 -12.02
N LEU A 97 -6.44 -5.48 -12.01
CA LEU A 97 -5.44 -5.57 -10.94
C LEU A 97 -4.54 -4.33 -10.94
N TYR A 98 -4.06 -3.92 -12.11
CA TYR A 98 -3.19 -2.76 -12.23
C TYR A 98 -3.87 -1.48 -11.70
N GLU A 99 -5.11 -1.22 -12.11
CA GLU A 99 -5.89 -0.07 -11.62
C GLU A 99 -6.16 -0.14 -10.11
N ALA A 100 -6.48 -1.33 -9.58
CA ALA A 100 -6.70 -1.51 -8.15
C ALA A 100 -5.43 -1.25 -7.33
N LEU A 101 -4.26 -1.69 -7.81
CA LEU A 101 -2.97 -1.44 -7.17
C LEU A 101 -2.59 0.05 -7.20
N LEU A 102 -2.85 0.74 -8.31
CA LEU A 102 -2.67 2.20 -8.36
C LEU A 102 -3.58 2.91 -7.36
N ARG A 103 -4.87 2.54 -7.32
CA ARG A 103 -5.82 3.11 -6.35
C ARG A 103 -5.40 2.81 -4.91
N LEU A 104 -4.90 1.60 -4.64
CA LEU A 104 -4.41 1.24 -3.32
C LEU A 104 -3.18 2.08 -2.94
N ARG A 105 -2.24 2.32 -3.87
CA ARG A 105 -1.07 3.17 -3.64
C ARG A 105 -1.46 4.59 -3.23
N PHE A 106 -2.43 5.19 -3.91
CA PHE A 106 -2.95 6.51 -3.52
C PHE A 106 -3.61 6.47 -2.15
N ALA A 107 -4.49 5.49 -1.90
CA ALA A 107 -5.16 5.36 -0.62
C ALA A 107 -4.19 5.12 0.56
N VAL A 108 -3.07 4.44 0.33
CA VAL A 108 -1.99 4.31 1.33
C VAL A 108 -1.33 5.67 1.58
N GLY A 109 -1.04 6.44 0.53
CA GLY A 109 -0.51 7.80 0.66
C GLY A 109 -1.44 8.71 1.46
N ASP A 110 -2.71 8.76 1.08
CA ASP A 110 -3.73 9.53 1.79
C ASP A 110 -3.84 9.09 3.26
N GLY A 111 -3.85 7.78 3.52
CA GLY A 111 -3.90 7.25 4.89
C GLY A 111 -2.69 7.62 5.74
N VAL A 112 -1.50 7.75 5.15
CA VAL A 112 -0.31 8.24 5.87
C VAL A 112 -0.45 9.73 6.16
N GLU A 113 -0.89 10.53 5.19
CA GLU A 113 -1.11 11.97 5.35
C GLU A 113 -2.17 12.28 6.42
N ASP A 114 -3.25 11.50 6.44
CA ASP A 114 -4.35 11.59 7.42
C ASP A 114 -3.95 11.08 8.81
N GLY A 115 -2.85 10.32 8.93
CA GLY A 115 -2.40 9.67 10.18
C GLY A 115 -3.11 8.35 10.49
N ASP A 116 -3.94 7.84 9.57
CA ASP A 116 -4.62 6.53 9.67
C ASP A 116 -3.67 5.36 9.42
N VAL A 117 -2.52 5.60 8.79
CA VAL A 117 -1.46 4.62 8.51
C VAL A 117 -0.16 5.15 9.08
N ARG A 118 0.52 4.33 9.89
CA ARG A 118 1.87 4.68 10.36
C ARG A 118 2.85 4.80 9.18
N ASP A 119 3.70 5.82 9.22
CA ASP A 119 4.69 6.12 8.17
C ASP A 119 5.50 4.89 7.71
N ASP A 120 6.02 4.10 8.66
CA ASP A 120 6.85 2.94 8.36
C ASP A 120 6.07 1.84 7.62
N VAL A 121 4.79 1.66 7.97
CA VAL A 121 3.89 0.74 7.29
C VAL A 121 3.46 1.28 5.93
N GLY A 122 3.25 2.60 5.80
CA GLY A 122 2.96 3.24 4.53
C GLY A 122 4.08 3.05 3.49
N ILE A 123 5.34 3.17 3.94
CA ILE A 123 6.52 2.89 3.12
C ILE A 123 6.58 1.40 2.72
N ASP A 124 6.38 0.50 3.68
CA ASP A 124 6.36 -0.96 3.44
C ASP A 124 5.31 -1.35 2.40
N LEU A 125 4.08 -0.87 2.55
CA LEU A 125 2.98 -1.17 1.63
C LEU A 125 3.20 -0.56 0.24
N THR A 126 3.65 0.70 0.16
CA THR A 126 3.99 1.35 -1.11
C THR A 126 5.04 0.55 -1.86
N ASN A 127 6.11 0.10 -1.20
CA ASN A 127 7.15 -0.70 -1.80
C ASN A 127 6.64 -2.06 -2.29
N MET A 128 5.77 -2.74 -1.53
CA MET A 128 5.15 -3.99 -1.96
C MET A 128 4.28 -3.79 -3.22
N ILE A 129 3.45 -2.76 -3.22
CA ILE A 129 2.55 -2.42 -4.35
C ILE A 129 3.38 -2.10 -5.59
N GLU A 130 4.42 -1.27 -5.46
CA GLU A 130 5.32 -0.94 -6.58
C GLU A 130 6.10 -2.15 -7.08
N GLY A 131 6.46 -3.09 -6.20
CA GLY A 131 7.08 -4.36 -6.57
C GLY A 131 6.19 -5.18 -7.51
N ILE A 132 4.90 -5.31 -7.16
CA ILE A 132 3.91 -6.04 -7.97
C ILE A 132 3.63 -5.31 -9.29
N LEU A 133 3.51 -3.98 -9.26
CA LEU A 133 3.30 -3.17 -10.47
C LEU A 133 4.47 -3.27 -11.46
N ARG A 134 5.71 -3.35 -10.95
CA ARG A 134 6.92 -3.42 -11.78
C ARG A 134 7.15 -4.83 -12.35
N HIS A 135 6.78 -5.86 -11.61
CA HIS A 135 6.97 -7.25 -12.00
C HIS A 135 5.67 -8.04 -11.82
N PRO A 136 4.62 -7.73 -12.60
CA PRO A 136 3.35 -8.42 -12.48
C PRO A 136 3.52 -9.88 -12.85
N ARG A 137 2.92 -10.77 -12.05
CA ARG A 137 2.86 -12.18 -12.40
C ARG A 137 1.94 -12.37 -13.61
N SER A 138 2.44 -13.07 -14.62
CA SER A 138 1.73 -13.32 -15.88
C SER A 138 0.60 -14.37 -15.74
N SER A 139 0.66 -15.22 -14.72
CA SER A 139 -0.40 -16.21 -14.46
C SER A 139 -1.53 -15.61 -13.63
N ARG A 140 -2.77 -16.06 -13.90
CA ARG A 140 -3.96 -15.70 -13.11
C ARG A 140 -3.80 -16.08 -11.64
N GLU A 141 -3.24 -17.25 -11.38
CA GLU A 141 -2.99 -17.73 -10.01
C GLU A 141 -1.94 -16.86 -9.30
N GLY A 142 -0.86 -16.49 -10.00
CA GLY A 142 0.15 -15.59 -9.45
C GLY A 142 -0.41 -14.24 -9.06
N ARG A 143 -1.31 -13.67 -9.88
CA ARG A 143 -2.04 -12.43 -9.55
C ARG A 143 -2.94 -12.57 -8.33
N ARG A 144 -3.64 -13.70 -8.19
CA ARG A 144 -4.47 -13.99 -7.02
C ARG A 144 -3.63 -14.10 -5.75
N ASP A 145 -2.46 -14.73 -5.85
CA ASP A 145 -1.49 -14.81 -4.76
C ASP A 145 -0.99 -13.43 -4.33
N ASP A 146 -0.73 -12.53 -5.28
CA ASP A 146 -0.31 -11.15 -4.99
C ASP A 146 -1.40 -10.39 -4.22
N VAL A 147 -2.66 -10.51 -4.64
CA VAL A 147 -3.82 -9.92 -3.95
C VAL A 147 -3.99 -10.52 -2.55
N ALA A 148 -3.91 -11.85 -2.42
CA ALA A 148 -4.02 -12.54 -1.14
C ALA A 148 -2.88 -12.18 -0.18
N TYR A 149 -1.67 -11.97 -0.71
CA TYR A 149 -0.50 -11.50 0.04
C TYR A 149 -0.76 -10.11 0.62
N LEU A 150 -1.27 -9.17 -0.19
CA LEU A 150 -1.62 -7.83 0.26
C LEU A 150 -2.73 -7.84 1.32
N HIS A 151 -3.81 -8.61 1.11
CA HIS A 151 -4.87 -8.77 2.12
C HIS A 151 -4.29 -9.21 3.47
N ARG A 152 -3.46 -10.25 3.48
CA ARG A 152 -2.85 -10.76 4.71
C ARG A 152 -2.00 -9.68 5.40
N LYS A 153 -1.17 -8.96 4.64
CA LYS A 153 -0.33 -7.89 5.20
C LYS A 153 -1.16 -6.79 5.83
N ILE A 154 -2.17 -6.28 5.13
CA ILE A 154 -3.07 -5.24 5.65
C ILE A 154 -3.77 -5.72 6.93
N THR A 155 -4.34 -6.93 6.94
CA THR A 155 -4.99 -7.49 8.13
C THR A 155 -4.03 -7.60 9.32
N THR A 156 -2.79 -8.04 9.09
CA THR A 156 -1.78 -8.07 10.16
C THR A 156 -1.49 -6.68 10.70
N ARG A 157 -1.30 -5.69 9.83
CA ARG A 157 -0.98 -4.31 10.25
C ARG A 157 -2.13 -3.61 10.97
N ALA A 158 -3.37 -3.86 10.56
CA ALA A 158 -4.55 -3.38 11.27
C ALA A 158 -4.62 -3.95 12.70
N ARG A 159 -4.38 -5.26 12.86
CA ARG A 159 -4.33 -5.91 14.19
C ARG A 159 -3.20 -5.39 15.08
N GLU A 160 -2.10 -4.94 14.48
CA GLU A 160 -0.98 -4.30 15.17
C GLU A 160 -1.26 -2.83 15.52
N GLY A 161 -2.42 -2.27 15.12
CA GLY A 161 -2.78 -0.87 15.29
C GLY A 161 -1.96 0.08 14.43
N ALA A 162 -1.35 -0.42 13.36
CA ALA A 162 -0.55 0.38 12.44
C ALA A 162 -1.33 0.92 11.23
N ILE A 163 -2.55 0.43 11.05
CA ILE A 163 -3.55 0.92 10.10
C ILE A 163 -4.86 0.99 10.88
N ASP A 164 -5.56 2.12 10.81
CA ASP A 164 -6.90 2.26 11.37
C ASP A 164 -7.88 1.26 10.71
N ASP A 165 -8.88 0.79 11.46
CA ASP A 165 -9.81 -0.24 11.00
C ASP A 165 -10.62 0.20 9.77
N ASP A 166 -11.07 1.46 9.71
CA ASP A 166 -11.83 1.99 8.58
C ASP A 166 -10.94 2.08 7.32
N ARG A 167 -9.68 2.48 7.52
CA ARG A 167 -8.68 2.54 6.45
C ARG A 167 -8.32 1.14 5.93
N ALA A 168 -8.15 0.18 6.83
CA ALA A 168 -7.91 -1.22 6.46
C ALA A 168 -9.09 -1.81 5.68
N ALA A 169 -10.33 -1.51 6.07
CA ALA A 169 -11.53 -1.91 5.35
C ALA A 169 -11.57 -1.31 3.94
N GLN A 170 -11.21 -0.03 3.78
CA GLN A 170 -11.09 0.61 2.48
C GLN A 170 -10.05 -0.11 1.59
N PHE A 171 -8.88 -0.44 2.13
CA PHE A 171 -7.85 -1.17 1.38
C PHE A 171 -8.33 -2.55 0.92
N HIS A 172 -9.01 -3.29 1.80
CA HIS A 172 -9.60 -4.59 1.45
C HIS A 172 -10.66 -4.48 0.36
N TRP A 173 -11.47 -3.42 0.36
CA TRP A 173 -12.46 -3.18 -0.69
C TRP A 173 -11.84 -2.75 -2.03
N ILE A 174 -10.70 -2.06 -2.01
CA ILE A 174 -9.94 -1.78 -3.23
C ILE A 174 -9.42 -3.09 -3.83
N LEU A 175 -8.86 -3.97 -3.00
CA LEU A 175 -8.29 -5.25 -3.42
C LEU A 175 -9.34 -6.28 -3.88
N SER A 176 -10.53 -6.32 -3.27
CA SER A 176 -11.57 -7.27 -3.68
C SER A 176 -12.00 -7.06 -5.14
N ARG A 177 -12.05 -5.80 -5.58
CA ARG A 177 -12.38 -5.44 -6.98
C ARG A 177 -11.29 -5.77 -8.00
N ALA A 178 -10.11 -6.18 -7.53
CA ALA A 178 -9.03 -6.67 -8.39
C ALA A 178 -9.20 -8.16 -8.77
N ALA A 179 -9.96 -8.92 -7.98
CA ALA A 179 -10.11 -10.37 -8.13
C ALA A 179 -11.32 -10.80 -8.98
N ASP A 180 -12.26 -9.87 -9.22
CA ASP A 180 -13.46 -10.02 -10.06
C ASP A 180 -13.18 -9.89 -11.56
#